data_AF-A0A368F943-F1
#
_entry.id   AF-A0A368F943-F1
#
_cell.length_a   1.000
_cell.length_b   1.000
_cell.length_c   1.000
_cell.angle_alpha   90.00
_cell.angle_beta   90.00
_cell.angle_gamma   90.00
#
_symmetry.space_group_name_H-M   'P 1'
#
loop_
_entity.id
_entity.type
_entity.pdbx_description
1 polymer ?
#
loop_
_entity_poly.entity_id
_entity_poly.type
_entity_poly.pdbx_seq_one_letter_code
_entity_poly.pdbx_strand_id
1 'polypeptide(L)'
;MVQSLQDIIKRQHWMTPETKEIALERAGKIQKDLGWPRELFGNFEDSTAIDTYHRDDYYIVIDAYNRNKEDFYTIVKILKTGLRNREEIRKLSEKSDRRRFNYSPARVQISYQSDRNSIAVPLASFTSIFYNSDYPKAYTIANRGIAISQELSKAFDDEGSQFDVDGSLYGTSRSSHSWMDLESQISHFRMRECVISQYSSQCCRTGSYMLKYNRTRCSNGENTQRQNIADNLGLIVAYEAFKRYEESVHGEELR
;
A
#
# COMPACT_ATOMS: atom_id res chain seq x y z
N MET A 1 -7.69 4.31 10.95
CA MET A 1 -6.99 4.71 9.71
C MET A 1 -7.96 5.22 8.66
N VAL A 2 -8.69 4.38 7.92
CA VAL A 2 -9.62 4.86 6.86
C VAL A 2 -10.63 5.90 7.37
N GLN A 3 -11.28 5.65 8.51
CA GLN A 3 -12.21 6.62 9.11
C GLN A 3 -11.53 7.96 9.43
N SER A 4 -10.36 7.92 10.06
CA SER A 4 -9.56 9.13 10.37
C SER A 4 -9.14 9.88 9.10
N LEU A 5 -8.82 9.16 8.03
CA LEU A 5 -8.54 9.76 6.72
C LEU A 5 -9.79 10.45 6.14
N GLN A 6 -10.97 9.82 6.23
CA GLN A 6 -12.23 10.43 5.82
C GLN A 6 -12.54 11.71 6.63
N ASP A 7 -12.26 11.71 7.93
CA ASP A 7 -12.46 12.90 8.78
C ASP A 7 -11.48 14.04 8.42
N ILE A 8 -10.25 13.69 8.03
CA ILE A 8 -9.29 14.65 7.47
C ILE A 8 -9.78 15.22 6.13
N ILE A 9 -10.27 14.36 5.21
CA ILE A 9 -10.82 14.77 3.91
C ILE A 9 -11.98 15.76 4.10
N LYS A 10 -12.91 15.48 5.02
CA LYS A 10 -14.06 16.36 5.31
C LYS A 10 -13.64 17.78 5.67
N ARG A 11 -12.58 17.91 6.48
CA ARG A 11 -12.06 19.19 6.99
C ARG A 11 -11.22 19.98 5.98
N GLN A 12 -10.82 19.39 4.86
CA GLN A 12 -10.01 20.11 3.87
C GLN A 12 -10.81 21.21 3.16
N HIS A 13 -10.21 22.38 3.00
CA HIS A 13 -10.84 23.55 2.34
C HIS A 13 -10.43 23.72 0.88
N TRP A 14 -9.45 22.95 0.41
CA TRP A 14 -8.85 23.12 -0.92
C TRP A 14 -9.52 22.28 -2.02
N MET A 15 -10.40 21.34 -1.64
CA MET A 15 -11.26 20.58 -2.55
C MET A 15 -12.65 21.20 -2.60
N THR A 16 -13.25 21.22 -3.79
CA THR A 16 -14.67 21.51 -3.97
C THR A 16 -15.56 20.46 -3.26
N PRO A 17 -16.85 20.75 -3.04
CA PRO A 17 -17.79 19.75 -2.51
C PRO A 17 -17.85 18.46 -3.34
N GLU A 18 -17.87 18.57 -4.67
CA GLU A 18 -17.99 17.45 -5.60
C GLU A 18 -16.76 16.54 -5.55
N THR A 19 -15.56 17.13 -5.64
CA THR A 19 -14.30 16.37 -5.55
C THR A 19 -14.17 15.69 -4.18
N LYS A 20 -14.62 16.36 -3.12
CA LYS A 20 -14.59 15.80 -1.75
C LYS A 20 -15.54 14.61 -1.59
N GLU A 21 -16.71 14.63 -2.21
CA GLU A 21 -17.65 13.50 -2.21
C GLU A 21 -17.01 12.26 -2.85
N ILE A 22 -16.40 12.43 -4.03
CA ILE A 22 -15.70 11.35 -4.72
C ILE A 22 -14.53 10.83 -3.88
N ALA A 23 -13.76 11.73 -3.25
CA ALA A 23 -12.65 11.33 -2.37
C ALA A 23 -13.13 10.50 -1.16
N LEU A 24 -14.28 10.84 -0.59
CA LEU A 24 -14.88 10.10 0.54
C LEU A 24 -15.42 8.74 0.11
N GLU A 25 -16.08 8.66 -1.05
CA GLU A 25 -16.54 7.40 -1.63
C GLU A 25 -15.36 6.48 -1.92
N ARG A 26 -14.31 7.01 -2.56
CA ARG A 26 -13.07 6.31 -2.84
C ARG A 26 -12.45 5.72 -1.58
N ALA A 27 -12.28 6.54 -0.53
CA ALA A 27 -11.77 6.10 0.76
C ALA A 27 -12.63 4.99 1.38
N GLY A 28 -13.95 5.09 1.23
CA GLY A 28 -14.92 4.11 1.74
C GLY A 28 -14.87 2.77 1.01
N LYS A 29 -14.54 2.77 -0.29
CA LYS A 29 -14.46 1.58 -1.17
C LYS A 29 -13.09 0.91 -1.21
N ILE A 30 -12.13 1.35 -0.39
CA ILE A 30 -10.81 0.72 -0.29
C ILE A 30 -10.96 -0.73 0.21
N GLN A 31 -10.59 -1.68 -0.65
CA GLN A 31 -10.51 -3.10 -0.33
C GLN A 31 -9.32 -3.35 0.60
N LYS A 32 -9.51 -4.22 1.60
CA LYS A 32 -8.51 -4.49 2.65
C LYS A 32 -8.02 -5.92 2.53
N ASP A 33 -6.86 -6.08 1.90
CA ASP A 33 -6.23 -7.37 1.73
C ASP A 33 -5.25 -7.57 2.88
N LEU A 34 -5.69 -8.29 3.92
CA LEU A 34 -4.94 -8.46 5.17
C LEU A 34 -4.45 -9.90 5.32
N GLY A 35 -3.15 -10.06 5.49
CA GLY A 35 -2.50 -11.32 5.80
C GLY A 35 -2.43 -12.27 4.62
N TRP A 36 -3.51 -13.00 4.42
CA TRP A 36 -3.67 -14.14 3.51
C TRP A 36 -5.09 -14.13 2.91
N PRO A 37 -5.28 -14.50 1.62
CA PRO A 37 -6.61 -14.56 1.00
C PRO A 37 -7.40 -15.78 1.50
N ARG A 38 -7.85 -15.70 2.76
CA ARG A 38 -8.57 -16.76 3.48
C ARG A 38 -9.84 -17.22 2.76
N GLU A 39 -10.53 -16.31 2.08
CA GLU A 39 -11.74 -16.65 1.31
C GLU A 39 -11.46 -17.56 0.11
N LEU A 40 -10.24 -17.52 -0.43
CA LEU A 40 -9.86 -18.30 -1.61
C LEU A 40 -9.20 -19.62 -1.24
N PHE A 41 -8.36 -19.62 -0.19
CA PHE A 41 -7.48 -20.74 0.12
C PHE A 41 -7.62 -21.28 1.55
N GLY A 42 -8.59 -20.80 2.33
CA GLY A 42 -8.83 -21.27 3.70
C GLY A 42 -7.84 -20.74 4.73
N ASN A 43 -7.79 -21.40 5.88
CA ASN A 43 -7.05 -21.00 7.10
C ASN A 43 -5.83 -21.90 7.39
N PHE A 44 -5.31 -22.60 6.38
CA PHE A 44 -4.22 -23.58 6.50
C PHE A 44 -4.54 -24.88 7.25
N GLU A 45 -5.77 -25.07 7.77
CA GLU A 45 -6.19 -26.36 8.33
C GLU A 45 -6.47 -27.40 7.23
N ASP A 46 -6.91 -26.93 6.06
CA ASP A 46 -7.11 -27.73 4.85
C ASP A 46 -6.34 -27.09 3.68
N SER A 47 -5.41 -27.84 3.08
CA SER A 47 -4.61 -27.40 1.93
C SER A 47 -5.28 -27.69 0.59
N THR A 48 -6.43 -28.36 0.56
CA THR A 48 -7.05 -28.84 -0.69
C THR A 48 -7.27 -27.72 -1.71
N ALA A 49 -7.71 -26.54 -1.26
CA ALA A 49 -7.95 -25.39 -2.13
C ALA A 49 -6.66 -24.83 -2.77
N ILE A 50 -5.60 -24.64 -1.95
CA ILE A 50 -4.32 -24.13 -2.42
C ILE A 50 -3.59 -25.17 -3.28
N ASP A 51 -3.66 -26.44 -2.92
CA ASP A 51 -3.07 -27.55 -3.65
C ASP A 51 -3.73 -27.69 -5.01
N THR A 52 -5.06 -27.67 -5.06
CA THR A 52 -5.82 -27.70 -6.32
C THR A 52 -5.45 -26.52 -7.22
N TYR A 53 -5.30 -25.32 -6.65
CA TYR A 53 -4.93 -24.13 -7.41
C TYR A 53 -3.55 -24.26 -8.08
N HIS A 54 -2.56 -24.83 -7.39
CA HIS A 54 -1.17 -24.89 -7.85
C HIS A 54 -0.77 -26.23 -8.51
N ARG A 55 -1.62 -27.26 -8.43
CA ARG A 55 -1.31 -28.64 -8.83
C ARG A 55 -0.68 -28.73 -10.22
N ASP A 56 -1.40 -28.26 -11.23
CA ASP A 56 -1.00 -28.39 -12.64
C ASP A 56 0.36 -27.74 -12.95
N ASP A 57 0.70 -26.67 -12.23
CA ASP A 57 1.84 -25.81 -12.55
C ASP A 57 3.07 -26.11 -11.69
N TYR A 58 2.88 -26.58 -10.45
CA TYR A 58 3.96 -26.72 -9.47
C TYR A 58 4.23 -28.14 -9.00
N TYR A 59 3.28 -29.07 -9.03
CA TYR A 59 3.48 -30.38 -8.37
C TYR A 59 4.65 -31.19 -8.95
N ILE A 60 4.97 -31.00 -10.23
CA ILE A 60 6.12 -31.66 -10.87
C ILE A 60 7.45 -31.32 -10.19
N VAL A 61 7.53 -30.23 -9.39
CA VAL A 61 8.71 -29.91 -8.59
C VAL A 61 8.98 -30.96 -7.51
N ILE A 62 7.94 -31.60 -6.97
CA ILE A 62 8.05 -32.63 -5.93
C ILE A 62 8.77 -33.86 -6.51
N ASP A 63 8.36 -34.30 -7.71
CA ASP A 63 8.99 -35.41 -8.40
C ASP A 63 10.45 -35.10 -8.78
N ALA A 64 10.70 -33.88 -9.25
CA ALA A 64 12.07 -33.42 -9.57
C ALA A 64 12.97 -33.42 -8.33
N TYR A 65 12.46 -32.88 -7.21
CA TYR A 65 13.18 -32.85 -5.93
C TYR A 65 13.48 -34.25 -5.40
N ASN A 66 12.49 -35.15 -5.42
CA ASN A 66 12.64 -36.52 -4.95
C ASN A 66 13.61 -37.34 -5.82
N ARG A 67 13.69 -37.02 -7.13
CA ARG A 67 14.64 -37.66 -8.04
C ARG A 67 16.07 -37.19 -7.81
N ASN A 68 16.29 -35.88 -7.73
CA ASN A 68 17.60 -35.30 -7.45
C ASN A 68 17.47 -33.90 -6.84
N LYS A 69 17.60 -33.80 -5.52
CA LYS A 69 17.55 -32.53 -4.78
C LYS A 69 18.68 -31.54 -5.13
N GLU A 70 19.77 -32.01 -5.75
CA GLU A 70 20.91 -31.18 -6.15
C GLU A 70 20.78 -30.66 -7.59
N ASP A 71 19.75 -31.09 -8.33
CA ASP A 71 19.44 -30.54 -9.66
C ASP A 71 18.74 -29.18 -9.54
N PHE A 72 19.53 -28.20 -9.09
CA PHE A 72 19.11 -26.83 -8.90
C PHE A 72 18.50 -26.24 -10.18
N TYR A 73 19.08 -26.52 -11.35
CA TYR A 73 18.63 -25.94 -12.61
C TYR A 73 17.25 -26.44 -13.01
N THR A 74 16.98 -27.74 -12.88
CA THR A 74 15.65 -28.30 -13.17
C THR A 74 14.61 -27.77 -12.18
N ILE A 75 14.92 -27.78 -10.88
CA ILE A 75 14.00 -27.28 -9.84
C ILE A 75 13.65 -25.81 -10.08
N VAL A 76 14.65 -24.95 -10.30
CA VAL A 76 14.43 -23.51 -10.55
C VAL A 76 13.67 -23.27 -11.85
N LYS A 77 13.94 -24.06 -12.90
CA LYS A 77 13.19 -23.97 -14.15
C LYS A 77 11.71 -24.27 -13.92
N ILE A 78 11.38 -25.36 -13.22
CA ILE A 78 9.99 -25.73 -12.90
C ILE A 78 9.31 -24.60 -12.11
N LEU A 79 9.94 -24.10 -11.04
CA LEU A 79 9.35 -23.04 -10.22
C LEU A 79 9.10 -21.74 -11.00
N LYS A 80 10.05 -21.34 -11.88
CA LYS A 80 9.88 -20.16 -12.73
C LYS A 80 8.78 -20.35 -13.77
N THR A 81 8.68 -21.53 -14.38
CA THR A 81 7.62 -21.86 -15.33
C THR A 81 6.26 -21.89 -14.64
N GLY A 82 6.16 -22.52 -13.47
CA GLY A 82 4.92 -22.55 -12.68
C GLY A 82 4.45 -21.14 -12.29
N LEU A 83 5.37 -20.27 -11.86
CA LEU A 83 5.07 -18.87 -11.55
C LEU A 83 4.54 -18.13 -12.78
N ARG A 84 5.25 -18.22 -13.92
CA ARG A 84 4.84 -17.56 -15.15
C ARG A 84 3.46 -18.05 -15.63
N ASN A 85 3.22 -19.34 -15.57
CA ASN A 85 1.96 -19.92 -16.04
C ASN A 85 0.80 -19.56 -15.11
N ARG A 86 0.92 -19.86 -13.81
CA ARG A 86 -0.18 -19.70 -12.86
C ARG A 86 -0.48 -18.24 -12.54
N GLU A 87 0.57 -17.45 -12.26
CA GLU A 87 0.41 -16.10 -11.73
C GLU A 87 0.34 -15.00 -12.79
N GLU A 88 0.68 -15.31 -14.05
CA GLU A 88 0.64 -14.34 -15.14
C GLU A 88 -0.23 -14.81 -16.31
N ILE A 89 0.10 -15.94 -16.96
CA ILE A 89 -0.54 -16.34 -18.22
C ILE A 89 -1.99 -16.81 -18.02
N ARG A 90 -2.25 -17.72 -17.07
CA ARG A 90 -3.61 -18.27 -16.85
C ARG A 90 -4.58 -17.17 -16.43
N LYS A 91 -4.11 -16.16 -15.68
CA LYS A 91 -4.91 -15.00 -15.27
C LYS A 91 -5.49 -14.20 -16.45
N LEU A 92 -4.89 -14.25 -17.63
CA LEU A 92 -5.42 -13.60 -18.84
C LEU A 92 -6.80 -14.14 -19.27
N SER A 93 -7.10 -15.39 -18.91
CA SER A 93 -8.37 -16.07 -19.23
C SER A 93 -9.37 -16.06 -18.06
N GLU A 94 -8.97 -15.55 -16.90
CA GLU A 94 -9.78 -15.56 -15.69
C GLU A 94 -10.40 -14.18 -15.46
N LYS A 95 -11.60 -14.14 -14.86
CA LYS A 95 -12.21 -12.86 -14.47
C LYS A 95 -11.37 -12.19 -13.38
N SER A 96 -11.33 -10.87 -13.40
CA SER A 96 -10.73 -10.09 -12.33
C SER A 96 -11.45 -10.37 -11.01
N ASP A 97 -10.68 -10.59 -9.94
CA ASP A 97 -11.19 -10.79 -8.59
C ASP A 97 -10.31 -10.01 -7.61
N ARG A 98 -10.89 -8.97 -7.00
CA ARG A 98 -10.20 -8.09 -6.04
C ARG A 98 -9.79 -8.81 -4.75
N ARG A 99 -10.32 -10.01 -4.47
CA ARG A 99 -9.94 -10.82 -3.31
C ARG A 99 -8.61 -11.56 -3.49
N ARG A 100 -8.07 -11.59 -4.71
CA ARG A 100 -6.79 -12.25 -5.00
C ARG A 100 -5.63 -11.35 -4.67
N PHE A 101 -4.76 -11.81 -3.78
CA PHE A 101 -3.62 -11.01 -3.36
C PHE A 101 -2.55 -11.04 -4.47
N ASN A 102 -2.03 -9.87 -4.84
CA ASN A 102 -0.97 -9.73 -5.85
C ASN A 102 0.45 -9.81 -5.25
N TYR A 103 0.59 -10.43 -4.09
CA TYR A 103 1.82 -10.44 -3.32
C TYR A 103 1.93 -11.74 -2.51
N SER A 104 3.16 -12.14 -2.24
CA SER A 104 3.42 -13.25 -1.32
C SER A 104 3.05 -12.83 0.12
N PRO A 105 2.36 -13.69 0.89
CA PRO A 105 2.09 -13.45 2.31
C PRO A 105 3.39 -13.33 3.13
N ALA A 106 4.50 -13.87 2.64
CA ALA A 106 5.82 -13.81 3.28
C ALA A 106 6.56 -12.47 3.03
N ARG A 107 5.98 -11.53 2.26
CA ARG A 107 6.58 -10.22 2.00
C ARG A 107 6.37 -9.28 3.19
N VAL A 108 7.44 -8.65 3.67
CA VAL A 108 7.37 -7.65 4.76
C VAL A 108 7.21 -6.26 4.14
N GLN A 109 6.09 -6.01 3.48
CA GLN A 109 5.82 -4.71 2.84
C GLN A 109 4.32 -4.45 2.73
N ILE A 110 3.90 -3.26 3.16
CA ILE A 110 2.55 -2.74 2.94
C ILE A 110 2.54 -2.02 1.59
N SER A 111 1.51 -2.21 0.79
CA SER A 111 1.39 -1.54 -0.51
C SER A 111 -0.05 -1.21 -0.86
N TYR A 112 -0.28 -0.02 -1.39
CA TYR A 112 -1.53 0.31 -2.07
C TYR A 112 -1.49 -0.08 -3.55
N GLN A 113 -2.62 -0.55 -4.08
CA GLN A 113 -2.81 -0.95 -5.48
C GLN A 113 -3.95 -0.12 -6.08
N SER A 114 -3.60 0.88 -6.89
CA SER A 114 -4.53 1.84 -7.45
C SER A 114 -5.54 1.22 -8.42
N ASP A 115 -5.10 0.24 -9.21
CA ASP A 115 -5.90 -0.53 -10.19
C ASP A 115 -6.98 -1.40 -9.54
N ARG A 116 -6.94 -1.55 -8.22
CA ARG A 116 -7.90 -2.34 -7.45
C ARG A 116 -8.53 -1.56 -6.31
N ASN A 117 -8.22 -0.28 -6.17
CA ASN A 117 -8.53 0.53 -4.99
C ASN A 117 -8.37 -0.30 -3.71
N SER A 118 -7.18 -0.87 -3.49
CA SER A 118 -6.94 -1.84 -2.40
C SER A 118 -5.65 -1.57 -1.66
N ILE A 119 -5.65 -1.87 -0.37
CA ILE A 119 -4.46 -1.85 0.48
C ILE A 119 -4.10 -3.28 0.89
N ALA A 120 -2.85 -3.64 0.63
CA ALA A 120 -2.26 -4.93 0.93
C ALA A 120 -1.38 -4.85 2.17
N VAL A 121 -1.69 -5.67 3.18
CA VAL A 121 -0.87 -5.85 4.38
C VAL A 121 -0.56 -7.35 4.53
N PRO A 122 0.54 -7.87 3.94
CA PRO A 122 0.84 -9.30 3.97
C PRO A 122 1.06 -9.83 5.39
N LEU A 123 0.91 -11.14 5.58
CA LEU A 123 1.00 -11.79 6.89
C LEU A 123 2.33 -11.51 7.60
N ALA A 124 3.45 -11.58 6.87
CA ALA A 124 4.77 -11.29 7.41
C ALA A 124 4.96 -9.81 7.80
N SER A 125 4.03 -8.91 7.46
CA SER A 125 4.04 -7.54 7.98
C SER A 125 3.52 -7.44 9.41
N PHE A 126 2.96 -8.50 10.00
CA PHE A 126 2.49 -8.52 11.39
C PHE A 126 3.51 -9.12 12.38
N THR A 127 4.81 -8.96 12.17
CA THR A 127 5.81 -9.41 13.15
C THR A 127 5.71 -8.64 14.47
N SER A 128 6.13 -9.26 15.58
CA SER A 128 6.11 -8.68 16.93
C SER A 128 6.80 -7.31 17.07
N ILE A 129 7.79 -7.01 16.22
CA ILE A 129 8.45 -5.69 16.19
C ILE A 129 7.50 -4.59 15.72
N PHE A 130 6.55 -4.91 14.84
CA PHE A 130 5.67 -3.92 14.23
C PHE A 130 4.24 -3.96 14.76
N TYR A 131 3.79 -5.14 15.19
CA TYR A 131 2.46 -5.35 15.74
C TYR A 131 2.52 -6.42 16.83
N ASN A 132 2.10 -6.07 18.04
CA ASN A 132 1.89 -7.00 19.14
C ASN A 132 0.64 -6.55 19.89
N SER A 133 -0.25 -7.48 20.24
CA SER A 133 -1.45 -7.21 21.03
C SER A 133 -1.13 -6.62 22.41
N ASP A 134 0.05 -6.98 22.94
CA ASP A 134 0.48 -6.65 24.29
C ASP A 134 1.21 -5.31 24.37
N TYR A 135 1.52 -4.69 23.22
CA TYR A 135 2.13 -3.37 23.18
C TYR A 135 1.08 -2.26 23.28
N PRO A 136 1.45 -1.08 23.83
CA PRO A 136 0.56 0.08 23.81
C PRO A 136 0.04 0.36 22.39
N LYS A 137 -1.23 0.75 22.27
CA LYS A 137 -1.84 1.14 21.01
C LYS A 137 -1.12 2.34 20.42
N ALA A 138 -0.60 3.26 21.21
CA ALA A 138 0.28 4.34 20.76
C ALA A 138 1.44 3.79 19.92
N TYR A 139 2.12 2.74 20.38
CA TYR A 139 3.21 2.10 19.65
C TYR A 139 2.72 1.48 18.34
N THR A 140 1.64 0.69 18.41
CA THR A 140 1.09 -0.02 17.24
C THR A 140 0.58 0.96 16.18
N ILE A 141 -0.08 2.03 16.60
CA ILE A 141 -0.61 3.09 15.73
C ILE A 141 0.54 3.93 15.15
N ALA A 142 1.54 4.30 15.94
CA ALA A 142 2.71 5.00 15.43
C ALA A 142 3.49 4.15 14.40
N ASN A 143 3.62 2.85 14.62
CA ASN A 143 4.38 1.99 13.71
C ASN A 143 3.55 1.58 12.48
N ARG A 144 2.47 0.81 12.69
CA ARG A 144 1.64 0.26 11.62
C ARG A 144 0.58 1.22 11.13
N GLY A 145 0.05 2.07 12.00
CA GLY A 145 -0.91 3.10 11.58
C GLY A 145 -0.32 4.12 10.62
N ILE A 146 0.92 4.58 10.86
CA ILE A 146 1.63 5.47 9.93
C ILE A 146 1.86 4.76 8.59
N ALA A 147 2.42 3.54 8.61
CA ALA A 147 2.71 2.79 7.38
C ALA A 147 1.44 2.49 6.56
N ILE A 148 0.34 2.11 7.21
CA ILE A 148 -0.97 1.93 6.56
C ILE A 148 -1.44 3.25 5.96
N SER A 149 -1.32 4.35 6.69
CA SER A 149 -1.82 5.65 6.26
C SER A 149 -0.99 6.28 5.14
N GLN A 150 0.33 6.03 5.11
CA GLN A 150 1.22 6.32 3.98
C GLN A 150 0.74 5.60 2.71
N GLU A 151 0.36 4.33 2.81
CA GLU A 151 -0.15 3.60 1.65
C GLU A 151 -1.56 4.07 1.26
N LEU A 152 -2.44 4.37 2.22
CA LEU A 152 -3.76 4.94 1.92
C LEU A 152 -3.66 6.31 1.22
N SER A 153 -2.62 7.10 1.46
CA SER A 153 -2.44 8.38 0.76
C SER A 153 -2.25 8.20 -0.74
N LYS A 154 -1.71 7.06 -1.18
CA LYS A 154 -1.48 6.76 -2.60
C LYS A 154 -2.77 6.59 -3.39
N ALA A 155 -3.90 6.43 -2.69
CA ALA A 155 -5.22 6.52 -3.34
C ALA A 155 -5.52 7.93 -3.88
N PHE A 156 -4.84 8.97 -3.38
CA PHE A 156 -5.16 10.37 -3.61
C PHE A 156 -3.98 11.18 -4.17
N ASP A 157 -2.83 10.54 -4.42
CA ASP A 157 -1.69 11.21 -5.04
C ASP A 157 -1.90 11.42 -6.55
N ASP A 158 -0.87 11.92 -7.23
CA ASP A 158 -0.88 12.23 -8.66
C ASP A 158 -1.16 11.02 -9.56
N GLU A 159 -0.78 9.81 -9.15
CA GLU A 159 -1.13 8.58 -9.86
C GLU A 159 -2.49 8.07 -9.41
N GLY A 160 -2.74 8.04 -8.09
CA GLY A 160 -3.98 7.55 -7.50
C GLY A 160 -5.21 8.34 -7.93
N SER A 161 -5.05 9.62 -8.25
CA SER A 161 -6.12 10.47 -8.78
C SER A 161 -6.60 10.05 -10.16
N GLN A 162 -5.80 9.26 -10.90
CA GLN A 162 -6.10 8.80 -12.24
C GLN A 162 -6.95 7.53 -12.25
N PHE A 163 -7.28 6.98 -11.08
CA PHE A 163 -8.10 5.78 -10.95
C PHE A 163 -9.41 6.12 -10.26
N ASP A 164 -10.52 5.65 -10.81
CA ASP A 164 -11.86 5.77 -10.22
C ASP A 164 -12.02 4.87 -8.99
N VAL A 165 -13.17 4.99 -8.30
CA VAL A 165 -13.47 4.29 -7.05
C VAL A 165 -13.40 2.77 -7.12
N ASP A 166 -13.48 2.17 -8.31
CA ASP A 166 -13.39 0.73 -8.52
C ASP A 166 -12.00 0.27 -8.98
N GLY A 167 -11.11 1.22 -9.28
CA GLY A 167 -9.73 1.00 -9.72
C GLY A 167 -9.57 1.03 -11.25
N SER A 168 -10.55 1.52 -12.00
CA SER A 168 -10.40 1.73 -13.44
C SER A 168 -9.76 3.08 -13.72
N LEU A 169 -9.03 3.21 -14.83
CA LEU A 169 -8.51 4.52 -15.24
C LEU A 169 -9.66 5.50 -15.47
N TYR A 170 -9.63 6.61 -14.75
CA TYR A 170 -10.62 7.66 -14.81
C TYR A 170 -10.42 8.48 -16.08
N GLY A 171 -11.41 8.40 -16.98
CA GLY A 171 -11.42 9.09 -18.26
C GLY A 171 -10.30 8.61 -19.20
N THR A 172 -10.64 8.40 -20.47
CA THR A 172 -9.68 7.92 -21.49
C THR A 172 -9.18 9.03 -22.40
N SER A 173 -9.63 10.26 -22.16
CA SER A 173 -9.25 11.44 -22.94
C SER A 173 -8.05 12.14 -22.32
N ARG A 174 -7.19 12.74 -23.18
CA ARG A 174 -6.07 13.59 -22.77
C ARG A 174 -6.45 14.73 -21.80
N SER A 175 -7.72 15.10 -21.76
CA SER A 175 -8.26 16.18 -20.94
C SER A 175 -8.96 15.73 -19.64
N SER A 176 -9.10 14.43 -19.41
CA SER A 176 -9.81 13.88 -18.25
C SER A 176 -9.04 12.68 -17.71
N HIS A 177 -7.94 12.93 -17.01
CA HIS A 177 -7.11 11.89 -16.37
C HIS A 177 -7.24 11.90 -14.84
N SER A 178 -8.20 12.65 -14.28
CA SER A 178 -8.36 12.76 -12.83
C SER A 178 -9.81 12.94 -12.47
N TRP A 179 -10.23 12.26 -11.41
CA TRP A 179 -11.57 12.42 -10.84
C TRP A 179 -11.75 13.75 -10.08
N MET A 180 -10.66 14.48 -9.84
CA MET A 180 -10.73 15.84 -9.30
C MET A 180 -11.17 16.84 -10.37
N ASP A 181 -12.00 17.82 -10.02
CA ASP A 181 -12.23 18.97 -10.90
C ASP A 181 -10.98 19.86 -11.02
N LEU A 182 -11.02 20.80 -11.97
CA LEU A 182 -9.88 21.67 -12.30
C LEU A 182 -9.44 22.53 -11.11
N GLU A 183 -10.37 23.04 -10.31
CA GLU A 183 -10.05 23.88 -9.15
C GLU A 183 -9.29 23.09 -8.09
N SER A 184 -9.79 21.89 -7.78
CA SER A 184 -9.17 20.96 -6.83
C SER A 184 -7.81 20.47 -7.33
N GLN A 185 -7.64 20.22 -8.63
CA GLN A 185 -6.35 19.87 -9.23
C GLN A 185 -5.32 21.00 -9.08
N ILE A 186 -5.70 22.25 -9.36
CA ILE A 186 -4.83 23.42 -9.19
C ILE A 186 -4.44 23.58 -7.72
N SER A 187 -5.40 23.42 -6.81
CA SER A 187 -5.16 23.47 -5.38
C SER A 187 -4.23 22.35 -4.89
N HIS A 188 -4.43 21.12 -5.36
CA HIS A 188 -3.54 19.99 -5.08
C HIS A 188 -2.10 20.27 -5.54
N PHE A 189 -1.94 20.78 -6.76
CA PHE A 189 -0.64 21.19 -7.29
C PHE A 189 0.03 22.26 -6.40
N ARG A 190 -0.70 23.30 -5.98
CA ARG A 190 -0.16 24.35 -5.11
C ARG A 190 0.29 23.81 -3.75
N MET A 191 -0.49 22.93 -3.13
CA MET A 191 -0.14 22.33 -1.84
C MET A 191 1.13 21.47 -1.95
N ARG A 192 1.28 20.77 -3.07
CA ARG A 192 2.43 19.93 -3.40
C ARG A 192 3.73 20.74 -3.54
N GLU A 193 3.67 21.93 -4.16
CA GLU A 193 4.84 22.81 -4.30
C GLU A 193 5.45 23.23 -2.94
N CYS A 194 4.63 23.36 -1.90
CA CYS A 194 5.10 23.61 -0.54
C CYS A 194 6.03 22.49 -0.05
N VAL A 195 5.63 21.23 -0.27
CA VAL A 195 6.41 20.05 0.11
C VAL A 195 7.68 19.95 -0.73
N ILE A 196 7.60 20.18 -2.05
CA ILE A 196 8.78 20.20 -2.93
C ILE A 196 9.81 21.21 -2.41
N SER A 197 9.36 22.43 -2.12
CA SER A 197 10.23 23.51 -1.65
C SER A 197 10.89 23.15 -0.31
N GLN A 198 10.08 22.70 0.66
CA GLN A 198 10.58 22.30 1.98
C GLN A 198 11.66 21.22 1.87
N TYR A 199 11.41 20.15 1.12
CA TYR A 199 12.33 19.01 1.05
C TYR A 199 13.55 19.30 0.16
N SER A 200 13.42 20.14 -0.87
CA SER A 200 14.57 20.56 -1.68
C SER A 200 15.61 21.37 -0.89
N SER A 201 15.19 22.01 0.20
CA SER A 201 16.10 22.73 1.11
C SER A 201 16.88 21.81 2.07
N GLN A 202 16.52 20.53 2.17
CA GLN A 202 17.14 19.59 3.10
C GLN A 202 18.41 18.98 2.51
N CYS A 203 19.55 19.22 3.16
CA CYS A 203 20.83 18.70 2.71
C CYS A 203 21.48 17.77 3.74
N CYS A 204 22.09 16.69 3.26
CA CYS A 204 22.88 15.78 4.08
C CYS A 204 24.02 16.57 4.74
N ARG A 205 24.16 16.43 6.08
CA ARG A 205 25.24 17.08 6.83
C ARG A 205 26.61 16.61 6.31
N THR A 206 27.52 17.56 6.14
CA THR A 206 28.92 17.31 5.80
C THR A 206 29.54 16.35 6.83
N GLY A 207 30.21 15.29 6.38
CA GLY A 207 30.79 14.26 7.26
C GLY A 207 29.85 13.12 7.67
N SER A 208 28.62 13.07 7.16
CA SER A 208 27.80 11.86 7.24
C SER A 208 28.47 10.70 6.51
N TYR A 209 28.32 9.46 7.01
CA TYR A 209 28.95 8.24 6.47
C TYR A 209 28.74 8.04 4.94
N MET A 210 27.67 8.62 4.39
CA MET A 210 27.34 8.59 2.97
C MET A 210 28.13 9.59 2.10
N LEU A 211 28.75 10.61 2.69
CA LEU A 211 29.49 11.66 1.97
C LEU A 211 31.00 11.39 2.04
N LYS A 212 31.43 10.29 1.42
CA LYS A 212 32.86 9.94 1.23
C LYS A 212 33.62 10.93 0.34
N TYR A 213 32.90 11.85 -0.29
CA TYR A 213 33.41 12.93 -1.12
C TYR A 213 32.83 14.23 -0.56
N ASN A 214 33.66 15.26 -0.32
CA ASN A 214 33.32 16.61 0.19
C ASN A 214 32.27 17.36 -0.69
N ARG A 215 31.07 16.80 -0.81
CA ARG A 215 29.96 17.37 -1.57
C ARG A 215 28.71 17.25 -0.72
N THR A 216 28.14 18.38 -0.35
CA THR A 216 26.79 18.46 0.20
C THR A 216 25.82 17.92 -0.83
N ARG A 217 25.04 16.89 -0.49
CA ARG A 217 23.94 16.39 -1.32
C ARG A 217 22.62 16.82 -0.70
N CYS A 218 21.85 17.59 -1.44
CA CYS A 218 20.50 17.98 -1.07
C CYS A 218 19.48 17.00 -1.64
N SER A 219 18.38 16.82 -0.92
CA SER A 219 17.25 16.04 -1.42
C SER A 219 16.68 16.71 -2.67
N ASN A 220 16.19 15.91 -3.60
CA ASN A 220 15.43 16.41 -4.73
C ASN A 220 13.95 16.35 -4.35
N GLY A 221 13.36 17.51 -4.01
CA GLY A 221 11.97 17.60 -3.58
C GLY A 221 10.99 17.11 -4.65
N GLU A 222 11.23 17.40 -5.93
CA GLU A 222 10.40 16.92 -7.04
C GLU A 222 10.34 15.40 -7.11
N ASN A 223 11.49 14.73 -6.98
CA ASN A 223 11.55 13.27 -7.05
C ASN A 223 10.99 12.60 -5.78
N THR A 224 11.02 13.28 -4.64
CA THR A 224 10.64 12.71 -3.33
C THR A 224 9.25 13.13 -2.87
N GLN A 225 8.63 14.12 -3.51
CA GLN A 225 7.37 14.75 -3.08
C GLN A 225 6.27 13.74 -2.75
N ARG A 226 6.13 12.70 -3.57
CA ARG A 226 5.06 11.73 -3.45
C ARG A 226 5.16 10.96 -2.14
N GLN A 227 6.37 10.50 -1.80
CA GLN A 227 6.63 9.85 -0.53
C GLN A 227 6.57 10.84 0.64
N ASN A 228 7.09 12.06 0.47
CA ASN A 228 7.06 13.08 1.52
C ASN A 228 5.62 13.49 1.89
N ILE A 229 4.72 13.61 0.91
CA ILE A 229 3.28 13.86 1.14
C ILE A 229 2.66 12.67 1.88
N ALA A 230 2.97 11.44 1.45
CA ALA A 230 2.51 10.22 2.10
C ALA A 230 2.97 10.13 3.56
N ASP A 231 4.22 10.50 3.85
CA ASP A 231 4.80 10.49 5.20
C ASP A 231 4.11 11.50 6.13
N ASN A 232 3.91 12.73 5.64
CA ASN A 232 3.19 13.77 6.39
C ASN A 232 1.74 13.36 6.65
N LEU A 233 1.01 12.92 5.62
CA LEU A 233 -0.37 12.47 5.78
C LEU A 233 -0.44 11.25 6.69
N GLY A 234 0.51 10.32 6.55
CA GLY A 234 0.59 9.10 7.33
C GLY A 234 0.67 9.37 8.82
N LEU A 235 1.53 10.33 9.22
CA LEU A 235 1.63 10.78 10.61
C LEU A 235 0.34 11.44 11.10
N ILE A 236 -0.25 12.34 10.32
CA ILE A 236 -1.47 13.07 10.71
C ILE A 236 -2.65 12.10 10.88
N VAL A 237 -2.86 11.18 9.94
CA VAL A 237 -3.93 10.18 9.99
C VAL A 237 -3.73 9.22 11.17
N ALA A 238 -2.49 8.77 11.41
CA ALA A 238 -2.19 7.90 12.54
C ALA A 238 -2.44 8.59 13.88
N TYR A 239 -2.02 9.85 14.02
CA TYR A 239 -2.28 10.64 15.23
C TYR A 239 -3.78 10.88 15.46
N GLU A 240 -4.53 11.19 14.41
CA GLU A 240 -5.99 11.32 14.51
C GLU A 240 -6.66 9.99 14.88
N ALA A 241 -6.17 8.87 14.36
CA ALA A 241 -6.63 7.54 14.74
C ALA A 241 -6.31 7.20 16.20
N PHE A 242 -5.16 7.66 16.71
CA PHE A 242 -4.79 7.51 18.12
C PHE A 242 -5.71 8.31 19.03
N LYS A 243 -5.96 9.59 18.73
CA LYS A 243 -6.90 10.41 19.52
C LYS A 243 -8.32 9.81 19.55
N ARG A 244 -8.80 9.32 18.40
CA ARG A 244 -10.08 8.61 18.31
C ARG A 244 -10.10 7.35 19.19
N TYR A 245 -8.98 6.65 19.30
CA TYR A 245 -8.84 5.49 20.18
C TYR A 245 -8.92 5.92 21.66
N GLU A 246 -8.17 6.94 22.08
CA GLU A 246 -8.20 7.46 23.46
C GLU A 246 -9.62 7.89 23.89
N GLU A 247 -10.34 8.59 23.01
CA GLU A 247 -11.73 8.98 23.23
C GLU A 247 -12.65 7.75 23.42
N SER A 248 -12.40 6.67 22.68
CA SER A 248 -13.21 5.44 22.74
C SER A 248 -13.00 4.61 24.00
N VAL A 249 -11.84 4.75 24.66
CA VAL A 249 -11.51 4.02 25.89
C VAL A 249 -11.69 4.86 27.16
N HIS A 250 -12.21 6.09 27.04
CA HIS A 250 -12.48 7.03 28.14
C HIS A 250 -11.27 7.26 29.07
N GLY A 251 -10.05 7.30 28.53
CA GLY A 251 -8.85 7.54 29.32
C GLY A 251 -7.58 7.62 28.48
N GLU A 252 -6.55 8.30 29.01
CA GLU A 252 -5.21 8.27 28.43
C GLU A 252 -4.63 6.85 28.52
N GLU A 253 -4.03 6.38 27.43
CA GLU A 253 -3.26 5.15 27.48
C GLU A 253 -2.03 5.36 28.38
N LEU A 254 -1.91 4.57 29.46
CA LEU A 254 -0.78 4.65 30.38
C LEU A 254 0.52 4.45 29.60
N ARG A 255 1.38 5.49 29.63
CA ARG A 255 2.67 5.55 28.94
C ARG A 255 3.71 4.60 29.51
#